data_AF-A0A817RVC1-F1
#
_entry.id   AF-A0A817RVC1-F1
#
_cell.length_a   1.000
_cell.length_b   1.000
_cell.length_c   1.000
_cell.angle_alpha   90.00
_cell.angle_beta   90.00
_cell.angle_gamma   90.00
#
_symmetry.space_group_name_H-M   'P 1'
#
loop_
_entity.id
_entity.type
_entity.pdbx_description
1 polymer ?
#
loop_
_entity_poly.entity_id
_entity_poly.type
_entity_poly.pdbx_seq_one_letter_code
_entity_poly.pdbx_strand_id
1 'polypeptide(L)'
;MEKARTLGTQINIHFIPKSTTQGAMAFLRSKFGARLKNSGTFRIVTDLNRDNESSASDAGVLLLVQVQKFGVHQKCLIFTGSASEGRRKLNKIFQENQLDDIKITEDSIDLEQFVLLK
;
A
#
# COMPACT_ATOMS: atom_id res chain seq x y z
N MET A 1 21.11 -14.82 12.10
CA MET A 1 20.32 -14.61 10.87
C MET A 1 18.98 -15.37 11.00
N GLU A 2 18.21 -15.12 12.07
CA GLU A 2 17.16 -16.07 12.50
C GLU A 2 15.86 -15.43 13.03
N LYS A 3 15.81 -14.11 13.26
CA LYS A 3 14.55 -13.42 13.65
C LYS A 3 13.62 -13.15 12.46
N ALA A 4 14.18 -12.80 11.30
CA ALA A 4 13.39 -12.47 10.10
C ALA A 4 12.61 -13.68 9.56
N ARG A 5 13.17 -14.90 9.65
CA ARG A 5 12.54 -16.13 9.18
C ARG A 5 11.34 -16.55 10.05
N THR A 6 11.45 -16.36 11.36
CA THR A 6 10.43 -16.71 12.35
C THR A 6 9.28 -15.71 12.37
N LEU A 7 9.58 -14.42 12.20
CA LEU A 7 8.56 -13.38 12.00
C LEU A 7 7.83 -13.56 10.67
N GLY A 8 8.52 -13.88 9.57
CA GLY A 8 7.89 -14.13 8.26
C GLY A 8 6.88 -15.29 8.23
N THR A 9 6.93 -16.22 9.19
CA THR A 9 5.94 -17.30 9.34
C THR A 9 4.75 -16.96 10.25
N GLN A 10 4.91 -16.01 11.17
CA GLN A 10 3.85 -15.58 12.11
C GLN A 10 3.10 -14.34 11.63
N ILE A 11 3.74 -13.56 10.78
CA ILE A 11 3.26 -12.31 10.23
C ILE A 11 2.63 -12.62 8.86
N ASN A 12 1.31 -12.79 8.84
CA ASN A 12 0.52 -13.04 7.62
C ASN A 12 0.39 -11.79 6.71
N ILE A 13 1.37 -10.90 6.77
CA ILE A 13 1.35 -9.61 6.10
C ILE A 13 2.11 -9.73 4.81
N HIS A 14 1.37 -9.61 3.74
CA HIS A 14 1.89 -9.63 2.40
C HIS A 14 1.96 -8.19 1.88
N PHE A 15 2.57 -7.28 2.64
CA PHE A 15 2.81 -5.94 2.13
C PHE A 15 3.94 -6.02 1.13
N ILE A 16 3.89 -5.15 0.13
CA ILE A 16 4.99 -5.00 -0.79
C ILE A 16 5.47 -3.55 -0.71
N PRO A 17 6.66 -3.30 -0.16
CA PRO A 17 7.32 -2.04 -0.37
C PRO A 17 7.84 -2.10 -1.80
N LYS A 18 6.99 -1.79 -2.77
CA LYS A 18 7.48 -1.67 -4.14
C LYS A 18 7.95 -0.25 -4.33
N SER A 19 9.25 -0.15 -4.55
CA SER A 19 9.92 1.05 -5.00
C SER A 19 9.26 1.62 -6.26
N THR A 20 8.65 0.79 -7.13
CA THR A 20 7.93 1.28 -8.33
C THR A 20 6.52 0.69 -8.49
N THR A 21 5.65 1.47 -9.14
CA THR A 21 4.28 1.16 -9.50
C THR A 21 4.26 -0.01 -10.47
N GLN A 22 5.17 0.01 -11.45
CA GLN A 22 5.36 -1.10 -12.38
C GLN A 22 5.69 -2.40 -11.65
N GLY A 23 6.57 -2.37 -10.63
CA GLY A 23 6.92 -3.53 -9.83
C GLY A 23 5.74 -4.07 -9.00
N ALA A 24 4.90 -3.18 -8.46
CA ALA A 24 3.68 -3.56 -7.75
C ALA A 24 2.68 -4.26 -8.67
N MET A 25 2.42 -3.66 -9.84
CA MET A 25 1.49 -4.23 -10.80
C MET A 25 2.00 -5.56 -11.39
N ALA A 26 3.30 -5.69 -11.65
CA ALA A 26 3.90 -6.95 -12.09
C ALA A 26 3.72 -8.06 -11.05
N PHE A 27 3.91 -7.76 -9.76
CA PHE A 27 3.64 -8.71 -8.69
C PHE A 27 2.16 -9.12 -8.65
N LEU A 28 1.23 -8.16 -8.67
CA LEU A 28 -0.21 -8.42 -8.60
C LEU A 28 -0.71 -9.28 -9.78
N ARG A 29 -0.06 -9.17 -10.94
CA ARG A 29 -0.31 -10.01 -12.13
C ARG A 29 0.31 -11.42 -12.03
N SER A 30 1.30 -11.62 -11.17
CA SER A 30 1.89 -12.95 -10.97
C SER A 30 0.88 -13.93 -10.36
N LYS A 31 1.07 -15.24 -10.59
CA LYS A 31 0.22 -16.28 -9.99
C LYS A 31 0.14 -16.19 -8.47
N PHE A 32 1.22 -15.74 -7.82
CA PHE A 32 1.27 -15.56 -6.38
C PHE A 32 0.47 -14.32 -5.93
N GLY A 33 0.72 -13.16 -6.54
CA GLY A 33 -0.03 -11.94 -6.24
C GLY A 33 -1.53 -12.06 -6.53
N ALA A 34 -1.90 -12.76 -7.60
CA ALA A 34 -3.29 -13.03 -7.95
C ALA A 34 -4.02 -13.90 -6.91
N ARG A 35 -3.31 -14.74 -6.15
CA ARG A 35 -3.89 -15.49 -5.02
C ARG A 35 -4.07 -14.60 -3.79
N LEU A 36 -3.16 -13.66 -3.58
CA LEU A 36 -3.17 -12.78 -2.42
C LEU A 36 -4.19 -11.65 -2.51
N LYS A 37 -4.55 -11.18 -3.71
CA LYS A 37 -5.55 -10.13 -3.90
C LYS A 37 -6.94 -10.44 -3.28
N ASN A 38 -7.22 -11.71 -3.01
CA ASN A 38 -8.48 -12.13 -2.39
C ASN A 38 -8.30 -12.48 -0.91
N SER A 39 -7.08 -12.36 -0.37
CA SER A 39 -6.82 -12.63 1.04
C SER A 39 -7.26 -11.44 1.90
N GLY A 40 -8.07 -11.71 2.92
CA GLY A 40 -8.44 -10.71 3.93
C GLY A 40 -7.27 -10.18 4.75
N THR A 41 -6.11 -10.86 4.70
CA THR A 41 -4.87 -10.42 5.37
C THR A 41 -3.91 -9.68 4.43
N PHE A 42 -4.23 -9.58 3.14
CA PHE A 42 -3.41 -8.80 2.20
C PHE A 42 -3.59 -7.30 2.52
N ARG A 43 -2.48 -6.57 2.53
CA ARG A 43 -2.39 -5.15 2.87
C ARG A 43 -1.43 -4.50 1.90
N ILE A 44 -1.69 -3.25 1.53
CA ILE A 44 -0.80 -2.47 0.66
C ILE A 44 -0.24 -1.31 1.47
N VAL A 45 1.07 -1.11 1.37
CA VAL A 45 1.78 0.02 1.98
C VAL A 45 2.58 0.69 0.88
N THR A 46 2.50 2.01 0.80
CA THR A 46 3.29 2.81 -0.14
C THR A 46 3.64 4.16 0.47
N ASP A 47 4.78 4.71 0.09
CA ASP A 47 5.07 6.11 0.32
C ASP A 47 4.26 6.98 -0.65
N LEU A 48 3.81 8.15 -0.19
CA LEU A 48 3.16 9.16 -1.02
C LEU A 48 4.11 9.63 -2.13
N ASN A 49 5.32 10.00 -1.73
CA ASN A 49 6.37 10.50 -2.60
C ASN A 49 7.39 9.39 -2.89
N ARG A 50 7.73 9.17 -4.17
CA ARG A 50 8.74 8.19 -4.60
C ARG A 50 9.58 8.76 -5.74
N ASP A 51 10.83 9.15 -5.46
CA ASP A 51 11.69 9.92 -6.38
C ASP A 51 12.05 9.17 -7.67
N ASN A 52 11.92 7.85 -7.67
CA ASN A 52 12.20 6.98 -8.80
C ASN A 52 10.98 6.77 -9.73
N GLU A 53 9.92 7.57 -9.58
CA GLU A 53 8.70 7.56 -10.40
C GLU A 53 8.58 8.83 -11.23
N SER A 54 7.97 8.74 -12.41
CA SER A 54 7.75 9.90 -13.28
C SER A 54 6.88 10.99 -12.62
N SER A 55 5.98 10.58 -11.72
CA SER A 55 5.12 11.46 -10.94
C SER A 55 5.45 11.32 -9.46
N ALA A 56 6.69 11.69 -9.11
CA ALA A 56 7.28 11.43 -7.80
C ALA A 56 6.41 11.89 -6.63
N SER A 57 5.78 13.07 -6.69
CA SER A 57 4.99 13.62 -5.59
C SER A 57 3.67 12.90 -5.31
N ASP A 58 3.14 12.17 -6.30
CA ASP A 58 1.79 11.58 -6.22
C ASP A 58 1.84 10.06 -6.42
N ALA A 59 3.05 9.50 -6.41
CA ALA A 59 3.32 8.13 -6.78
C ALA A 59 2.54 7.12 -5.95
N GLY A 60 2.42 7.33 -4.63
CA GLY A 60 1.63 6.45 -3.76
C GLY A 60 0.15 6.44 -4.13
N VAL A 61 -0.43 7.61 -4.39
CA VAL A 61 -1.84 7.73 -4.78
C VAL A 61 -2.08 7.10 -6.15
N LEU A 62 -1.20 7.33 -7.11
CA LEU A 62 -1.29 6.75 -8.45
C LEU A 62 -1.17 5.23 -8.43
N LEU A 63 -0.34 4.67 -7.55
CA LEU A 63 -0.30 3.23 -7.33
C LEU A 63 -1.66 2.71 -6.87
N LEU A 64 -2.29 3.34 -5.87
CA LEU A 64 -3.60 2.91 -5.38
C LEU A 64 -4.67 2.94 -6.48
N VAL A 65 -4.63 3.93 -7.38
CA VAL A 65 -5.53 3.96 -8.55
C VAL A 65 -5.35 2.73 -9.44
N GLN A 66 -4.10 2.37 -9.74
CA GLN A 66 -3.84 1.21 -10.61
C GLN A 66 -4.23 -0.11 -9.93
N VAL A 67 -3.95 -0.22 -8.63
CA VAL A 67 -4.32 -1.35 -7.78
C VAL A 67 -5.84 -1.54 -7.75
N GLN A 68 -6.61 -0.48 -7.49
CA GLN A 68 -8.07 -0.57 -7.48
C GLN A 68 -8.64 -0.86 -8.86
N LYS A 69 -8.11 -0.25 -9.94
CA LYS A 69 -8.48 -0.59 -11.33
C LYS A 69 -8.19 -2.05 -11.68
N PHE A 70 -7.24 -2.69 -11.01
CA PHE A 70 -6.93 -4.10 -11.16
C PHE A 70 -7.86 -5.03 -10.35
N GLY A 71 -8.80 -4.46 -9.57
CA GLY A 71 -9.77 -5.20 -8.75
C GLY A 71 -9.22 -5.61 -7.39
N VAL A 72 -8.23 -4.88 -6.87
CA VAL A 72 -7.69 -5.07 -5.52
C VAL A 72 -8.36 -4.06 -4.60
N HIS A 73 -9.13 -4.54 -3.62
CA HIS A 73 -9.93 -3.72 -2.71
C HIS A 73 -9.52 -3.91 -1.25
N GLN A 74 -8.26 -4.26 -1.02
CA GLN A 74 -7.74 -4.48 0.32
C GLN A 74 -7.34 -3.16 0.98
N LYS A 75 -7.25 -3.19 2.31
CA LYS A 75 -6.78 -2.06 3.10
C LYS A 75 -5.40 -1.60 2.60
N CYS A 76 -5.29 -0.29 2.42
CA CYS A 76 -4.11 0.39 1.94
C CYS A 76 -3.65 1.42 2.98
N LEU A 77 -2.34 1.61 3.11
CA LEU A 77 -1.74 2.68 3.89
C LEU A 77 -0.79 3.49 3.01
N ILE A 78 -0.96 4.80 3.02
CA ILE A 78 -0.01 5.75 2.44
C ILE A 78 0.79 6.38 3.58
N PHE A 79 2.11 6.19 3.55
CA PHE A 79 3.04 6.84 4.46
C PHE A 79 3.54 8.15 3.85
N THR A 80 3.61 9.22 4.63
CA THR A 80 3.95 10.56 4.13
C THR A 80 4.50 11.43 5.25
N GLY A 81 5.32 12.43 4.94
CA GLY A 81 5.72 13.46 5.90
C GLY A 81 4.63 14.50 6.19
N SER A 82 3.50 14.44 5.48
CA SER A 82 2.34 15.29 5.72
C SER A 82 1.05 14.54 5.40
N ALA A 83 0.31 14.12 6.42
CA ALA A 83 -0.96 13.43 6.25
C ALA A 83 -2.02 14.30 5.56
N SER A 84 -2.04 15.61 5.85
CA SER A 84 -2.97 16.57 5.26
C SER A 84 -2.73 16.75 3.75
N GLU A 85 -1.47 16.84 3.31
CA GLU A 85 -1.13 16.88 1.90
C GLU A 85 -1.52 15.59 1.17
N GLY A 86 -1.23 14.44 1.79
CA GLY A 86 -1.64 13.13 1.29
C GLY A 86 -3.15 13.06 1.08
N ARG A 87 -3.95 13.45 2.09
CA ARG A 87 -5.41 13.45 2.01
C ARG A 87 -5.92 14.37 0.91
N ARG A 88 -5.34 15.57 0.76
CA ARG A 88 -5.68 16.50 -0.32
C ARG A 88 -5.43 15.90 -1.70
N LYS A 89 -4.29 15.24 -1.92
CA LYS A 89 -3.97 14.58 -3.20
C LYS A 89 -4.93 13.43 -3.48
N LEU A 90 -5.29 12.69 -2.44
CA LEU A 90 -6.18 11.54 -2.56
C LEU A 90 -7.61 11.96 -2.92
N ASN A 91 -8.14 13.00 -2.27
CA ASN A 91 -9.46 13.57 -2.56
C ASN A 91 -9.59 14.18 -3.98
N LYS A 92 -8.47 14.51 -4.65
CA LYS A 92 -8.50 14.97 -6.05
C LYS A 92 -8.82 13.83 -7.04
N ILE A 93 -8.58 12.59 -6.62
CA ILE A 93 -8.57 11.42 -7.51
C ILE A 93 -9.70 10.45 -7.17
N PHE A 94 -9.99 10.27 -5.87
CA PHE A 94 -10.99 9.34 -5.38
C PHE A 94 -12.21 10.09 -4.84
N GLN A 95 -13.39 9.48 -4.98
CA GLN A 95 -14.60 9.93 -4.30
C GLN A 95 -14.55 9.52 -2.82
N GLU A 96 -15.24 10.25 -1.93
CA GLU A 96 -15.13 10.05 -0.47
C GLU A 96 -15.47 8.61 -0.02
N ASN A 97 -16.41 7.96 -0.70
CA ASN A 97 -16.81 6.57 -0.46
C ASN A 97 -15.76 5.51 -0.86
N GLN A 98 -14.70 5.90 -1.58
CA GLN A 98 -13.61 5.01 -1.97
C GLN A 98 -12.42 5.08 -0.99
N LEU A 99 -12.56 5.88 0.08
CA LEU A 99 -11.45 6.21 0.99
C LEU A 99 -11.43 5.37 2.26
N ASP A 100 -12.51 4.66 2.58
CA ASP A 100 -12.65 3.94 3.86
C ASP A 100 -11.58 2.86 4.07
N ASP A 101 -11.08 2.29 2.98
CA ASP A 101 -10.00 1.30 2.99
C ASP A 101 -8.60 1.92 2.88
N ILE A 102 -8.47 3.25 2.85
CA ILE A 102 -7.18 3.93 2.69
C ILE A 102 -6.85 4.76 3.93
N LYS A 103 -5.85 4.30 4.68
CA LYS A 103 -5.22 5.06 5.77
C LYS A 103 -4.10 5.93 5.22
N ILE A 104 -3.98 7.16 5.71
CA ILE A 104 -2.83 8.03 5.44
C ILE A 104 -2.22 8.38 6.79
N THR A 105 -0.91 8.24 6.94
CA THR A 105 -0.24 8.54 8.19
C THR A 105 1.17 9.06 7.98
N GLU A 106 1.65 9.77 9.00
CA GLU A 106 3.03 10.22 9.17
C GLU A 106 3.71 9.51 10.35
N ASP A 107 2.97 8.70 11.11
CA ASP A 107 3.44 8.02 12.31
C ASP A 107 3.93 6.60 11.96
N SER A 108 5.17 6.27 12.35
CA SER A 108 5.73 4.93 12.19
C SER A 108 4.99 3.88 13.02
N ILE A 109 4.40 4.26 14.16
CA ILE A 109 3.61 3.37 15.01
C ILE A 109 2.36 2.91 14.25
N ASP A 110 1.70 3.82 13.54
CA ASP A 110 0.54 3.51 12.71
C ASP A 110 0.90 2.53 11.59
N LEU A 111 2.06 2.71 10.96
CA LEU A 111 2.59 1.80 9.95
C LEU A 111 2.83 0.41 10.54
N GLU A 112 3.50 0.32 11.69
CA GLU A 112 3.77 -0.95 12.37
C GLU A 112 2.48 -1.68 12.74
N GLN A 113 1.50 -0.97 13.31
CA GLN A 113 0.20 -1.55 13.67
C GLN A 113 -0.58 -2.00 12.44
N PHE A 114 -0.61 -1.19 11.39
CA PHE A 114 -1.32 -1.49 10.14
C PHE A 114 -0.80 -2.77 9.47
N VAL A 115 0.53 -2.91 9.51
CA VAL A 115 1.23 -4.10 9.09
C VAL A 115 0.75 -5.22 10.05
N LEU A 116 1.01 -5.17 11.35
CA LEU A 116 0.79 -6.28 12.30
C LEU A 116 -0.66 -6.74 12.54
N LEU A 117 -1.67 -6.02 12.06
CA LEU A 117 -3.09 -6.35 12.18
C LEU A 117 -3.46 -7.65 11.44
N LYS A 118 -3.84 -8.68 12.20
CA LYS A 118 -4.37 -9.97 11.72
C LYS A 118 -5.74 -9.83 11.06
#